data_AF-X1NCK1-F1
#
_entry.id   AF-X1NCK1-F1
#
_cell.length_a   1.000
_cell.length_b   1.000
_cell.length_c   1.000
_cell.angle_alpha   90.00
_cell.angle_beta   90.00
_cell.angle_gamma   90.00
#
_symmetry.space_group_name_H-M   'P 1'
#
loop_
_entity.id
_entity.type
_entity.pdbx_description
1 polymer ?
#
loop_
_entity_poly.entity_id
_entity_poly.type
_entity_poly.pdbx_seq_one_letter_code
_entity_poly.pdbx_strand_id
1 'polypeptide(L)'
;MLKPNKEEMESLIGRSLESEADLIRQVRALLNKYVQLVVVSRGKDKVMVMEKESLLMVSPPEINSLNTIGAGDALVGGFAVGLSRGLSLKEMSALAVACAAASAEEGREKPLSLKRINQLKDKIRWKEARE
;
A
#
# COMPACT_ATOMS: atom_id res chain seq x y z
N MET A 1 0.00 3.13 -12.32
CA MET A 1 -0.08 2.39 -11.04
C MET A 1 -1.46 1.78 -10.92
N LEU A 2 -1.57 0.56 -10.40
CA LEU A 2 -2.84 -0.07 -10.01
C LEU A 2 -2.84 -0.32 -8.50
N LYS A 3 -3.95 -0.01 -7.80
CA LYS A 3 -4.06 -0.24 -6.34
C LYS A 3 -5.34 -0.98 -5.96
N PRO A 4 -5.48 -2.30 -6.21
CA PRO A 4 -6.62 -3.03 -5.71
C PRO A 4 -6.46 -3.35 -4.21
N ASN A 5 -7.56 -3.53 -3.50
CA ASN A 5 -7.58 -4.32 -2.27
C ASN A 5 -7.66 -5.83 -2.63
N LYS A 6 -7.70 -6.72 -1.62
CA LYS A 6 -7.77 -8.17 -1.87
C LYS A 6 -9.01 -8.57 -2.69
N GLU A 7 -10.19 -8.07 -2.31
CA GLU A 7 -11.47 -8.41 -2.94
C GLU A 7 -11.54 -7.87 -4.38
N GLU A 8 -11.07 -6.64 -4.60
CA GLU A 8 -10.94 -6.04 -5.93
C GLU A 8 -9.96 -6.84 -6.81
N MET A 9 -8.89 -7.36 -6.22
CA MET A 9 -7.92 -8.21 -6.92
C MET A 9 -8.55 -9.56 -7.32
N GLU A 10 -9.29 -10.20 -6.41
CA GLU A 10 -10.02 -11.45 -6.68
C GLU A 10 -11.08 -11.26 -7.78
N SER A 11 -11.80 -10.13 -7.74
CA SER A 11 -12.74 -9.75 -8.79
C SER A 11 -12.05 -9.54 -10.13
N LEU A 12 -10.90 -8.85 -10.15
CA LEU A 12 -10.13 -8.58 -11.37
C LEU A 12 -9.61 -9.87 -12.03
N ILE A 13 -9.18 -10.86 -11.24
CA ILE A 13 -8.69 -12.15 -11.75
C ILE A 13 -9.82 -13.17 -12.00
N GLY A 14 -11.04 -12.91 -11.52
CA GLY A 14 -12.20 -13.78 -11.67
C GLY A 14 -12.19 -15.04 -10.79
N ARG A 15 -11.38 -15.06 -9.72
CA ARG A 15 -11.31 -16.18 -8.76
C ARG A 15 -10.72 -15.74 -7.42
N SER A 16 -10.88 -16.56 -6.39
CA SER A 16 -10.26 -16.36 -5.08
C SER A 16 -8.73 -16.48 -5.13
N LEU A 17 -8.06 -15.75 -4.25
CA LEU A 17 -6.61 -15.82 -4.02
C LEU A 17 -6.30 -16.81 -2.89
N GLU A 18 -5.65 -17.90 -3.25
CA GLU A 18 -5.43 -19.04 -2.34
C GLU A 18 -4.21 -18.88 -1.44
N SER A 19 -3.24 -18.03 -1.82
CA SER A 19 -2.00 -17.83 -1.06
C SER A 19 -1.29 -16.52 -1.40
N GLU A 20 -0.32 -16.12 -0.57
CA GLU A 20 0.57 -14.98 -0.87
C GLU A 20 1.40 -15.23 -2.14
N ALA A 21 1.87 -16.46 -2.36
CA ALA A 21 2.57 -16.83 -3.59
C ALA A 21 1.68 -16.70 -4.83
N ASP A 22 0.40 -17.05 -4.71
CA ASP A 22 -0.57 -16.87 -5.79
C ASP A 22 -0.81 -15.39 -6.09
N LEU A 23 -0.98 -14.56 -5.06
CA LEU A 23 -1.08 -13.12 -5.22
C LEU A 23 0.16 -12.54 -5.94
N ILE A 24 1.37 -12.93 -5.55
CA ILE A 24 2.62 -12.47 -6.20
C ILE A 24 2.62 -12.84 -7.68
N ARG A 25 2.22 -14.06 -8.05
CA ARG A 25 2.13 -14.47 -9.46
C ARG A 25 1.15 -13.61 -10.25
N GLN A 26 -0.04 -13.35 -9.70
CA GLN A 26 -1.03 -12.51 -10.39
C GLN A 26 -0.55 -11.06 -10.52
N VAL A 27 0.10 -10.51 -9.49
CA VAL A 27 0.68 -9.18 -9.54
C VAL A 27 1.79 -9.08 -10.58
N ARG A 28 2.70 -10.08 -10.66
CA ARG A 28 3.73 -10.17 -11.71
C ARG A 28 3.10 -10.17 -13.11
N ALA A 29 2.01 -10.93 -13.31
CA ALA A 29 1.32 -10.96 -14.59
C ALA A 29 0.74 -9.58 -14.99
N LEU A 30 0.19 -8.84 -14.02
CA LEU A 30 -0.30 -7.48 -14.25
C LEU A 30 0.83 -6.50 -14.57
N LEU A 31 1.97 -6.62 -13.88
CA LEU A 31 3.15 -5.79 -14.13
C LEU A 31 3.70 -5.98 -15.54
N ASN A 32 3.79 -7.23 -15.98
CA ASN A 32 4.35 -7.57 -17.28
C ASN A 32 3.49 -7.09 -18.46
N LYS A 33 2.18 -6.90 -18.25
CA LYS A 33 1.25 -6.65 -19.34
C LYS A 33 0.59 -5.26 -19.33
N TYR A 34 0.40 -4.64 -18.17
CA TYR A 34 -0.50 -3.49 -18.07
C TYR A 34 0.06 -2.26 -17.33
N VAL A 35 0.82 -2.45 -16.24
CA VAL A 35 1.23 -1.33 -15.37
C VAL A 35 2.65 -1.53 -14.84
N GLN A 36 3.31 -0.44 -14.43
CA GLN A 36 4.68 -0.53 -13.88
C GLN A 36 4.75 -0.71 -12.36
N LEU A 37 3.65 -0.42 -11.66
CA LEU A 37 3.55 -0.48 -10.20
C LEU A 37 2.18 -1.00 -9.80
N VAL A 38 2.16 -2.03 -8.95
CA VAL A 38 0.94 -2.60 -8.36
C VAL A 38 1.06 -2.55 -6.84
N VAL A 39 -0.01 -2.09 -6.19
CA VAL A 39 -0.09 -1.94 -4.73
C VAL A 39 -1.34 -2.67 -4.23
N VAL A 40 -1.17 -3.79 -3.54
CA VAL A 40 -2.30 -4.57 -3.02
C VAL A 40 -2.44 -4.33 -1.52
N SER A 41 -3.52 -3.64 -1.13
CA SER A 41 -3.81 -3.34 0.27
C SER A 41 -4.69 -4.41 0.94
N ARG A 42 -4.40 -4.73 2.20
CA ARG A 42 -5.14 -5.74 3.00
C ARG A 42 -5.63 -5.18 4.34
N GLY A 43 -6.14 -3.95 4.34
CA GLY A 43 -6.64 -3.30 5.55
C GLY A 43 -5.56 -3.11 6.62
N LYS A 44 -5.74 -3.76 7.78
CA LYS A 44 -4.79 -3.72 8.92
C LYS A 44 -3.52 -4.56 8.68
N ASP A 45 -3.56 -5.46 7.70
CA ASP A 45 -2.42 -6.31 7.36
C ASP A 45 -1.40 -5.57 6.48
N LYS A 46 -0.44 -6.33 5.93
CA LYS A 46 0.61 -5.79 5.08
C LYS A 46 0.07 -5.32 3.74
N VAL A 47 0.59 -4.19 3.29
CA VAL A 47 0.49 -3.72 1.90
C VAL A 47 1.60 -4.39 1.08
N MET A 48 1.21 -5.08 0.02
CA MET A 48 2.15 -5.60 -0.97
C MET A 48 2.39 -4.53 -2.03
N VAL A 49 3.64 -4.22 -2.32
CA VAL A 49 4.04 -3.25 -3.34
C VAL A 49 5.01 -3.93 -4.27
N MET A 50 4.73 -3.88 -5.57
CA MET A 50 5.61 -4.49 -6.56
C MET A 50 5.83 -3.57 -7.75
N GLU A 51 7.11 -3.37 -8.08
CA GLU A 51 7.58 -2.61 -9.24
C GLU A 51 8.69 -3.40 -9.92
N LYS A 52 8.51 -3.74 -11.20
CA LYS A 52 9.40 -4.66 -11.93
C LYS A 52 9.61 -5.96 -11.12
N GLU A 53 10.86 -6.31 -10.80
CA GLU A 53 11.22 -7.47 -9.96
C GLU A 53 11.27 -7.15 -8.46
N SER A 54 11.11 -5.89 -8.06
CA SER A 54 11.17 -5.49 -6.65
C SER A 54 9.84 -5.72 -5.97
N LEU A 55 9.83 -6.56 -4.93
CA LEU A 55 8.67 -6.86 -4.09
C LEU A 55 8.92 -6.37 -2.66
N LEU A 56 8.03 -5.52 -2.16
CA LEU A 56 8.03 -5.04 -0.78
C LEU A 56 6.74 -5.46 -0.06
N MET A 57 6.91 -6.01 1.14
CA MET A 57 5.81 -6.26 2.06
C MET A 57 5.89 -5.27 3.22
N VAL A 58 4.98 -4.31 3.21
CA VAL A 58 5.01 -3.15 4.11
C VAL A 58 3.97 -3.33 5.20
N SER A 59 4.43 -3.43 6.44
CA SER A 59 3.57 -3.53 7.61
C SER A 59 3.25 -2.12 8.12
N PRO A 60 1.96 -1.72 8.16
CA PRO A 60 1.58 -0.45 8.76
C PRO A 60 1.93 -0.42 10.26
N PRO A 61 2.17 0.78 10.82
CA PRO A 61 2.30 0.92 12.26
C PRO A 61 0.98 0.63 12.97
N GLU A 62 1.08 0.20 14.23
CA GLU A 62 -0.10 0.07 15.09
C GLU A 62 -0.65 1.44 15.46
N ILE A 63 -1.96 1.59 15.31
CA ILE A 63 -2.72 2.82 15.54
C ILE A 63 -4.05 2.50 16.21
N ASN A 64 -4.62 3.47 16.92
CA ASN A 64 -6.01 3.40 17.36
C ASN A 64 -6.91 3.92 16.24
N SER A 65 -7.37 3.01 15.38
CA SER A 65 -8.19 3.35 14.21
C SER A 65 -9.54 3.96 14.63
N LEU A 66 -9.83 5.17 14.15
CA LEU A 66 -11.11 5.85 14.31
C LEU A 66 -12.06 5.58 13.13
N ASN A 67 -11.58 5.72 11.90
CA ASN A 67 -12.38 5.53 10.69
C ASN A 67 -11.51 5.13 9.49
N THR A 68 -11.76 3.97 8.90
CA THR A 68 -10.97 3.43 7.77
C THR A 68 -11.42 3.95 6.39
N ILE A 69 -12.57 4.63 6.31
CA ILE A 69 -13.06 5.23 5.05
C ILE A 69 -12.07 6.32 4.62
N GLY A 70 -11.59 6.22 3.38
CA GLY A 70 -10.61 7.14 2.80
C GLY A 70 -9.14 6.76 3.04
N ALA A 71 -8.85 5.75 3.87
CA ALA A 71 -7.47 5.28 4.07
C ALA A 71 -6.86 4.75 2.76
N GLY A 72 -7.68 4.12 1.89
CA GLY A 72 -7.27 3.70 0.56
C GLY A 72 -6.92 4.88 -0.36
N ASP A 73 -7.67 5.98 -0.29
CA ASP A 73 -7.40 7.19 -1.06
C ASP A 73 -6.15 7.91 -0.56
N ALA A 74 -5.97 7.96 0.77
CA ALA A 74 -4.75 8.48 1.38
C ALA A 74 -3.51 7.65 1.00
N LEU A 75 -3.66 6.33 0.87
CA LEU A 75 -2.61 5.45 0.34
C LEU A 75 -2.25 5.83 -1.11
N VAL A 76 -3.26 5.99 -1.99
CA VAL A 76 -3.05 6.45 -3.37
C VAL A 76 -2.37 7.83 -3.38
N GLY A 77 -2.82 8.76 -2.55
CA GLY A 77 -2.26 10.11 -2.45
C GLY A 77 -0.79 10.11 -2.05
N GLY A 78 -0.40 9.29 -1.08
CA GLY A 78 1.01 9.17 -0.70
C GLY A 78 1.88 8.56 -1.81
N PHE A 79 1.38 7.57 -2.55
CA PHE A 79 2.08 7.05 -3.74
C PHE A 79 2.19 8.11 -4.84
N ALA A 80 1.13 8.87 -5.10
CA ALA A 80 1.14 9.94 -6.11
C ALA A 80 2.19 11.01 -5.77
N VAL A 81 2.29 11.41 -4.49
CA VAL A 81 3.34 12.32 -4.01
C VAL A 81 4.73 11.71 -4.18
N GLY A 82 4.91 10.44 -3.82
CA GLY A 82 6.19 9.74 -3.94
C GLY A 82 6.66 9.64 -5.39
N LEU A 83 5.77 9.27 -6.31
CA LEU A 83 6.03 9.22 -7.74
C LEU A 83 6.38 10.60 -8.30
N SER A 84 5.61 11.63 -7.95
CA SER A 84 5.86 13.01 -8.41
C SER A 84 7.20 13.57 -7.93
N ARG A 85 7.71 13.09 -6.79
CA ARG A 85 9.00 13.50 -6.21
C ARG A 85 10.17 12.62 -6.63
N GLY A 86 9.93 11.57 -7.42
CA GLY A 86 10.97 10.61 -7.79
C GLY A 86 11.57 9.85 -6.60
N LEU A 87 10.77 9.59 -5.56
CA LEU A 87 11.22 8.82 -4.39
C LEU A 87 11.50 7.37 -4.77
N SER A 88 12.39 6.70 -4.02
CA SER A 88 12.58 5.26 -4.17
C SER A 88 11.30 4.48 -3.80
N LEU A 89 11.19 3.23 -4.28
CA LEU A 89 10.07 2.34 -3.98
C LEU A 89 9.82 2.21 -2.47
N LYS A 90 10.89 2.11 -1.69
CA LYS A 90 10.82 2.01 -0.23
C LYS A 90 10.32 3.32 0.39
N GLU A 91 10.85 4.46 -0.01
CA GLU A 91 10.43 5.77 0.51
C GLU A 91 8.99 6.12 0.16
N MET A 92 8.57 5.90 -1.10
CA MET A 92 7.19 6.13 -1.52
C MET A 92 6.22 5.21 -0.77
N SER A 93 6.59 3.94 -0.58
CA SER A 93 5.74 3.00 0.14
C SER A 93 5.60 3.37 1.61
N ALA A 94 6.70 3.84 2.22
CA ALA A 94 6.70 4.31 3.60
C ALA A 94 5.76 5.52 3.76
N LEU A 95 5.89 6.51 2.88
CA LEU A 95 5.03 7.68 2.87
C LEU A 95 3.56 7.30 2.71
N ALA A 96 3.27 6.46 1.71
CA ALA A 96 1.90 6.06 1.39
C ALA A 96 1.22 5.31 2.53
N VAL A 97 1.91 4.34 3.13
CA VAL A 97 1.38 3.57 4.27
C VAL A 97 1.19 4.47 5.50
N ALA A 98 2.10 5.42 5.73
CA ALA A 98 1.95 6.40 6.81
C ALA A 98 0.74 7.34 6.60
N CYS A 99 0.49 7.79 5.36
CA CYS A 99 -0.71 8.56 5.02
C CYS A 99 -1.99 7.77 5.29
N ALA A 100 -2.02 6.50 4.86
CA ALA A 100 -3.17 5.62 5.09
C ALA A 100 -3.42 5.39 6.58
N ALA A 101 -2.37 5.14 7.36
CA ALA A 101 -2.46 4.97 8.80
C ALA A 101 -2.93 6.26 9.51
N ALA A 102 -2.37 7.43 9.14
CA ALA A 102 -2.83 8.71 9.68
C ALA A 102 -4.31 8.95 9.38
N SER A 103 -4.76 8.66 8.15
CA SER A 103 -6.17 8.79 7.78
C SER A 103 -7.08 7.86 8.56
N ALA A 104 -6.63 6.62 8.81
CA ALA A 104 -7.40 5.67 9.61
C ALA A 104 -7.49 6.07 11.10
N GLU A 105 -6.44 6.71 11.63
CA GLU A 105 -6.35 7.18 13.02
C GLU A 105 -7.11 8.49 13.25
N GLU A 106 -6.96 9.48 12.37
CA GLU A 106 -7.52 10.84 12.53
C GLU A 106 -8.93 10.98 11.93
N GLY A 107 -9.32 10.08 11.01
CA GLY A 107 -10.57 10.16 10.27
C GLY A 107 -10.54 11.19 9.12
N ARG A 108 -11.71 11.46 8.53
CA ARG A 108 -11.85 12.29 7.30
C ARG A 108 -12.29 13.74 7.53
N GLU A 109 -12.53 14.11 8.78
CA GLU A 109 -13.14 15.41 9.12
C GLU A 109 -12.15 16.57 9.04
N LYS A 110 -10.85 16.26 9.02
CA LYS A 110 -9.76 17.24 9.02
C LYS A 110 -8.66 16.80 8.05
N PRO A 111 -7.88 17.76 7.51
CA PRO A 111 -6.69 17.42 6.74
C PRO A 111 -5.70 16.59 7.57
N LEU A 112 -5.00 15.67 6.91
CA LEU A 112 -3.99 14.83 7.56
C LEU A 112 -2.84 15.68 8.11
N SER A 113 -2.40 15.38 9.33
CA SER A 113 -1.25 16.04 9.93
C SER A 113 0.08 15.54 9.34
N LEU A 114 0.82 16.40 8.63
CA LEU A 114 2.17 16.07 8.13
C LEU A 114 3.11 15.62 9.25
N LYS A 115 3.00 16.25 10.43
CA LYS A 115 3.77 15.86 11.62
C LYS A 115 3.45 14.41 12.00
N ARG A 116 2.17 14.04 11.97
CA ARG A 116 1.74 12.68 12.31
C ARG A 116 2.18 11.65 11.28
N ILE A 117 2.03 11.96 9.99
CA ILE A 117 2.51 11.11 8.90
C ILE A 117 4.00 10.81 9.06
N ASN A 118 4.82 11.81 9.36
CA ASN A 118 6.25 11.59 9.58
C ASN A 118 6.53 10.68 10.79
N GLN A 119 5.85 10.88 11.91
CA GLN A 119 5.98 10.01 13.09
C GLN A 119 5.57 8.55 12.81
N LEU A 120 4.56 8.34 11.97
CA LEU A 120 4.08 7.01 11.59
C LEU A 120 5.03 6.34 10.59
N LYS A 121 5.61 7.13 9.68
CA LYS A 121 6.57 6.65 8.68
C LYS A 121 7.78 5.97 9.33
N ASP A 122 8.29 6.55 10.43
CA ASP A 122 9.45 6.02 11.16
C ASP A 122 9.17 4.70 11.88
N LYS A 123 7.89 4.33 12.02
CA LYS A 123 7.44 3.09 12.69
C LYS A 123 7.10 1.97 11.71
N ILE A 124 7.27 2.20 10.41
CA ILE A 124 6.95 1.20 9.38
C ILE A 124 7.93 0.03 9.45
N ARG A 125 7.36 -1.17 9.43
CA ARG A 125 8.11 -2.43 9.44
C ARG A 125 8.09 -3.03 8.05
N TRP A 126 9.18 -3.71 7.70
CA TRP A 126 9.38 -4.32 6.39
C TRP A 126 9.57 -5.81 6.54
N LYS A 127 9.01 -6.58 5.60
CA LYS A 127 9.49 -7.94 5.34
C LYS A 127 10.00 -7.96 3.91
N GLU A 128 11.29 -8.24 3.74
CA GLU A 128 11.79 -8.61 2.43
C GLU A 128 11.20 -9.97 2.08
N ALA A 129 10.43 -10.02 0.99
CA ALA A 129 10.04 -11.28 0.41
C ALA A 129 11.25 -11.79 -0.37
N ARG A 130 11.99 -12.74 0.20
CA ARG A 130 12.92 -13.55 -0.59
C ARG A 130 12.08 -14.46 -1.49
N GLU A 131 12.50 -14.57 -2.74
CA GLU A 131 11.91 -15.44 -3.75
C GLU A 131 11.78 -16.90 -3.29
#